data_AF-H0SIC4-F1
#
_entry.id   AF-H0SIC4-F1
#
_cell.length_a   1.000
_cell.length_b   1.000
_cell.length_c   1.000
_cell.angle_alpha   90.00
_cell.angle_beta   90.00
_cell.angle_gamma   90.00
#
_symmetry.space_group_name_H-M   'P 1'
#
loop_
_entity.id
_entity.type
_entity.pdbx_description
1 polymer ?
#
loop_
_entity_poly.entity_id
_entity_poly.type
_entity_poly.pdbx_seq_one_letter_code
_entity_poly.pdbx_strand_id
1 'polypeptide(L)'
;MLGLAAFATAPAQALTAQECSAKYKQAKDAGTLNGQKWNDFRKAQCGSDAAAAAPAAAPAAPAAETKPAKETKSAAKEAAPAAAPSGPAVYPNAVDPKYAKEKPGEARMHTCVDQYNANKATNANGGLKWIQKGGGYYSECTKKLKGAA
;
A
#
# COMPACT_ATOMS: atom_id res chain seq x y z
N MET A 1 -34.81 -33.82 36.32
CA MET A 1 -34.50 -32.40 36.61
C MET A 1 -33.03 -32.19 36.27
N LEU A 2 -32.75 -31.63 35.10
CA LEU A 2 -32.26 -30.23 34.90
C LEU A 2 -30.84 -30.03 35.47
N GLY A 3 -29.79 -29.70 34.72
CA GLY A 3 -29.66 -29.33 33.32
C GLY A 3 -28.31 -28.62 33.06
N LEU A 4 -27.89 -28.69 31.80
CA LEU A 4 -26.98 -27.80 31.04
C LEU A 4 -25.46 -27.79 31.28
N ALA A 5 -24.77 -28.12 30.18
CA ALA A 5 -23.35 -27.97 29.89
C ALA A 5 -22.89 -26.50 29.93
N ALA A 6 -21.73 -26.26 30.55
CA ALA A 6 -20.99 -25.01 30.42
C ALA A 6 -20.06 -25.11 29.19
N PHE A 7 -20.59 -24.79 28.01
CA PHE A 7 -19.76 -24.37 26.90
C PHE A 7 -19.14 -23.02 27.26
N ALA A 8 -17.81 -22.93 27.21
CA ALA A 8 -17.11 -21.65 27.24
C ALA A 8 -17.52 -20.85 25.98
N THR A 9 -18.53 -20.00 26.11
CA THR A 9 -18.84 -19.00 25.10
C THR A 9 -17.73 -17.95 25.16
N ALA A 10 -16.69 -18.14 24.34
CA ALA A 10 -15.84 -17.02 23.91
C ALA A 10 -16.78 -15.93 23.41
N PRO A 11 -16.64 -14.68 23.88
CA PRO A 11 -17.62 -13.68 23.57
C PRO A 11 -17.48 -13.39 22.06
N ALA A 12 -18.57 -13.62 21.31
CA ALA A 12 -18.68 -13.32 19.88
C ALA A 12 -18.78 -11.80 19.66
N GLN A 13 -17.79 -11.10 20.20
CA GLN A 13 -17.60 -9.66 20.13
C GLN A 13 -16.73 -9.41 18.92
N ALA A 14 -17.05 -8.38 18.15
CA ALA A 14 -16.22 -7.94 17.05
C ALA A 14 -14.74 -7.89 17.46
N LEU A 15 -13.89 -8.53 16.65
CA LEU A 15 -12.46 -8.66 16.93
C LEU A 15 -11.86 -7.30 17.27
N THR A 16 -11.09 -7.24 18.35
CA THR A 16 -10.32 -6.03 18.66
C THR A 16 -9.37 -5.72 17.49
N ALA A 17 -8.93 -4.47 17.35
CA ALA A 17 -8.03 -4.09 16.27
C ALA A 17 -6.73 -4.93 16.22
N GLN A 18 -6.28 -5.38 17.40
CA GLN A 18 -5.15 -6.32 17.58
C GLN A 18 -5.46 -7.69 16.96
N GLU A 19 -6.57 -8.30 17.35
CA GLU A 19 -6.97 -9.63 16.85
C GLU A 19 -7.30 -9.61 15.36
N CYS A 20 -7.89 -8.52 14.86
CA CYS A 20 -8.15 -8.34 13.45
C CYS A 20 -6.85 -8.30 12.63
N SER A 21 -5.81 -7.63 13.15
CA SER A 21 -4.51 -7.52 12.49
C SER A 21 -3.80 -8.86 12.44
N ALA A 22 -3.91 -9.67 13.49
CA ALA A 22 -3.40 -11.04 13.52
C ALA A 22 -4.12 -11.92 12.50
N LYS A 23 -5.45 -11.80 12.40
CA LYS A 23 -6.26 -12.59 11.44
C LYS A 23 -5.94 -12.26 9.99
N TYR A 24 -5.70 -10.98 9.67
CA TYR A 24 -5.28 -10.57 8.33
C TYR A 24 -3.87 -11.04 7.99
N LYS A 25 -2.94 -11.02 8.95
CA LYS A 25 -1.60 -11.61 8.75
C LYS A 25 -1.70 -13.10 8.43
N GLN A 26 -2.49 -13.85 9.21
CA GLN A 26 -2.73 -15.26 8.92
C GLN A 26 -3.38 -15.49 7.55
N ALA A 27 -4.39 -14.71 7.18
CA ALA A 27 -5.01 -14.82 5.87
C ALA A 27 -4.05 -14.46 4.73
N LYS A 28 -3.14 -13.52 4.97
CA LYS A 28 -2.08 -13.15 4.04
C LYS A 28 -1.08 -14.28 3.85
N ASP A 29 -0.61 -14.87 4.94
CA ASP A 29 0.36 -15.96 4.93
C ASP A 29 -0.23 -17.25 4.36
N ALA A 30 -1.52 -17.50 4.60
CA ALA A 30 -2.27 -18.61 4.03
C ALA A 30 -2.69 -18.37 2.56
N GLY A 31 -2.45 -17.18 2.01
CA GLY A 31 -2.86 -16.81 0.64
C GLY A 31 -4.39 -16.71 0.45
N THR A 32 -5.17 -16.72 1.53
CA THR A 32 -6.64 -16.72 1.50
C THR A 32 -7.24 -15.32 1.40
N LEU A 33 -6.41 -14.27 1.33
CA LEU A 33 -6.89 -12.90 1.15
C LEU A 33 -7.65 -12.69 -0.16
N ASN A 34 -7.47 -13.52 -1.19
CA ASN A 34 -8.15 -13.37 -2.48
C ASN A 34 -8.06 -11.94 -3.06
N GLY A 35 -6.94 -11.24 -2.79
CA GLY A 35 -6.74 -9.84 -3.17
C GLY A 35 -7.44 -8.79 -2.29
N GLN A 36 -8.13 -9.19 -1.22
CA GLN A 36 -8.73 -8.26 -0.26
C GLN A 36 -7.64 -7.48 0.47
N LYS A 37 -7.79 -6.16 0.43
CA LYS A 37 -6.88 -5.20 1.06
C LYS A 37 -7.29 -5.06 2.53
N TRP A 38 -6.33 -4.74 3.39
CA TRP A 38 -6.55 -4.63 4.84
C TRP A 38 -7.82 -3.87 5.24
N ASN A 39 -8.12 -2.77 4.56
CA ASN A 39 -9.31 -1.96 4.86
C ASN A 39 -10.63 -2.69 4.57
N ASP A 40 -10.66 -3.51 3.51
CA ASP A 40 -11.83 -4.29 3.11
C ASP A 40 -11.98 -5.52 4.01
N PHE A 41 -10.88 -6.20 4.32
CA PHE A 41 -10.86 -7.32 5.27
C PHE A 41 -11.32 -6.87 6.67
N ARG A 42 -10.79 -5.75 7.17
CA ARG A 42 -11.17 -5.20 8.48
C ARG A 42 -12.66 -4.86 8.53
N LYS A 43 -13.20 -4.26 7.47
CA LYS A 43 -14.64 -3.95 7.40
C LYS A 43 -15.50 -5.20 7.33
N ALA A 44 -15.11 -6.19 6.53
CA ALA A 44 -15.88 -7.40 6.29
C ALA A 44 -15.78 -8.44 7.42
N GLN A 45 -14.68 -8.48 8.16
CA GLN A 45 -14.38 -9.54 9.14
C GLN A 45 -14.14 -9.01 10.56
N CYS A 46 -14.06 -7.69 10.74
CA CYS A 46 -13.73 -7.06 12.02
C CYS A 46 -14.56 -5.79 12.33
N GLY A 47 -15.64 -5.53 11.58
CA GLY A 47 -16.55 -4.41 11.85
C GLY A 47 -17.67 -4.82 12.80
N SER A 48 -17.87 -4.06 13.88
CA SER A 48 -19.03 -4.17 14.78
C SER A 48 -20.21 -3.41 14.18
N ASP A 49 -21.30 -4.08 13.84
CA ASP A 49 -22.58 -3.40 13.60
C ASP A 49 -23.71 -4.18 14.27
N ALA A 50 -23.93 -3.88 15.56
CA ALA A 50 -25.23 -3.91 16.24
C ALA A 50 -25.10 -3.31 17.67
N ALA A 51 -26.00 -2.37 17.96
CA ALA A 51 -26.36 -1.75 19.25
C ALA A 51 -25.60 -0.49 19.71
N ALA A 52 -26.32 0.63 19.59
CA ALA A 52 -26.03 1.97 20.07
C ALA A 52 -26.36 2.19 21.55
N ALA A 53 -25.63 3.10 22.23
CA ALA A 53 -26.16 4.23 23.04
C ALA A 53 -25.01 5.06 23.65
N ALA A 54 -25.05 6.39 23.42
CA ALA A 54 -24.08 7.45 23.81
C ALA A 54 -24.34 8.01 25.24
N PRO A 55 -23.77 9.16 25.76
CA PRO A 55 -22.83 10.15 25.20
C PRO A 55 -21.74 10.75 26.16
N ALA A 56 -21.06 11.80 25.67
CA ALA A 56 -20.24 12.85 26.33
C ALA A 56 -18.72 12.58 26.50
N ALA A 57 -17.77 13.47 26.17
CA ALA A 57 -17.81 14.91 25.98
C ALA A 57 -16.71 15.41 25.00
N ALA A 58 -17.00 16.50 24.27
CA ALA A 58 -16.02 17.41 23.67
C ALA A 58 -15.70 18.52 24.69
N PRO A 59 -14.56 19.25 24.64
CA PRO A 59 -14.08 20.08 23.52
C PRO A 59 -12.56 19.87 23.27
N ALA A 60 -11.79 20.52 22.38
CA ALA A 60 -11.91 21.77 21.65
C ALA A 60 -11.03 21.70 20.37
N ALA A 61 -11.33 22.56 19.41
CA ALA A 61 -10.49 22.87 18.25
C ALA A 61 -9.13 23.48 18.65
N PRO A 62 -8.17 23.50 17.73
CA PRO A 62 -7.84 24.82 17.19
C PRO A 62 -7.73 24.88 15.67
N ALA A 63 -7.93 26.13 15.24
CA ALA A 63 -7.92 26.68 13.90
C ALA A 63 -6.75 26.23 13.01
N ALA A 64 -7.10 26.00 11.75
CA ALA A 64 -6.20 26.04 10.62
C ALA A 64 -6.01 27.51 10.19
N GLU A 65 -4.78 28.02 10.26
CA GLU A 65 -4.16 28.94 9.30
C GLU A 65 -2.63 28.73 9.45
N THR A 66 -1.89 28.30 8.44
CA THR A 66 -1.23 29.25 7.53
C THR A 66 -0.63 28.49 6.35
N LYS A 67 -0.98 28.94 5.15
CA LYS A 67 -0.22 28.74 3.92
C LYS A 67 0.90 29.80 3.90
N PRO A 68 2.12 29.45 3.50
CA PRO A 68 2.67 30.08 2.29
C PRO A 68 3.16 28.98 1.33
N ALA A 69 2.65 28.92 0.11
CA ALA A 69 3.21 29.64 -1.04
C ALA A 69 4.60 29.11 -1.43
N LYS A 70 4.55 28.17 -2.40
CA LYS A 70 5.47 28.01 -3.52
C LYS A 70 6.49 29.13 -3.68
N GLU A 71 7.77 28.80 -3.53
CA GLU A 71 8.84 29.36 -4.36
C GLU A 71 9.84 28.27 -4.76
N THR A 72 9.90 28.06 -6.07
CA THR A 72 11.06 27.57 -6.79
C THR A 72 12.30 28.41 -6.50
N LYS A 73 13.44 27.77 -6.22
CA LYS A 73 14.68 27.99 -6.99
C LYS A 73 15.79 27.03 -6.57
N SER A 74 16.45 26.52 -7.61
CA SER A 74 17.67 25.73 -7.62
C SER A 74 18.79 26.35 -6.79
N ALA A 75 19.58 25.49 -6.14
CA ALA A 75 21.02 25.69 -6.00
C ALA A 75 21.71 24.32 -5.97
N ALA A 76 22.54 24.09 -6.97
CA ALA A 76 23.41 22.94 -7.13
C ALA A 76 24.56 22.97 -6.11
N LYS A 77 24.91 21.82 -5.53
CA LYS A 77 26.25 21.39 -5.03
C LYS A 77 26.05 20.01 -4.36
N GLU A 78 26.76 18.92 -4.58
CA GLU A 78 28.03 18.57 -5.25
C GLU A 78 27.98 17.06 -5.50
N ALA A 79 28.59 16.60 -6.59
CA ALA A 79 28.57 15.21 -7.02
C ALA A 79 29.49 14.33 -6.15
N ALA A 80 28.94 13.29 -5.53
CA ALA A 80 29.67 12.04 -5.34
C ALA A 80 29.50 11.21 -6.62
N PRO A 81 30.51 10.47 -7.11
CA PRO A 81 30.40 9.76 -8.37
C PRO A 81 29.26 8.75 -8.26
N ALA A 82 28.17 9.03 -8.97
CA ALA A 82 27.14 8.04 -9.24
C ALA A 82 27.85 6.88 -9.93
N ALA A 83 27.83 5.71 -9.31
CA ALA A 83 28.17 4.47 -10.00
C ALA A 83 27.46 4.50 -11.35
N ALA A 84 28.22 4.40 -12.43
CA ALA A 84 27.69 4.47 -13.79
C ALA A 84 26.48 3.53 -13.90
N PRO A 85 25.36 3.97 -14.50
CA PRO A 85 24.21 3.10 -14.66
C PRO A 85 24.65 1.84 -15.40
N SER A 86 24.38 0.67 -14.81
CA SER A 86 24.62 -0.62 -15.43
C SER A 86 23.61 -0.82 -16.56
N GLY A 87 23.81 -0.15 -17.68
CA GLY A 87 22.89 -0.15 -18.83
C GLY A 87 21.52 0.48 -18.55
N PRO A 88 20.67 0.63 -19.58
CA PRO A 88 19.32 1.13 -19.42
C PRO A 88 18.46 0.09 -18.69
N ALA A 89 17.73 0.52 -17.67
CA ALA A 89 16.73 -0.31 -17.00
C ALA A 89 15.60 -0.69 -17.97
N VAL A 90 15.15 -1.93 -17.94
CA VAL A 90 14.03 -2.42 -18.75
C VAL A 90 12.72 -2.03 -18.10
N TYR A 91 11.86 -1.32 -18.81
CA TYR A 91 10.55 -0.87 -18.34
C TYR A 91 9.42 -1.50 -19.16
N PRO A 92 8.22 -1.68 -18.57
CA PRO A 92 7.04 -2.04 -19.34
C PRO A 92 6.65 -0.88 -20.27
N ASN A 93 6.15 -1.20 -21.46
CA ASN A 93 5.71 -0.19 -22.43
C ASN A 93 4.29 0.30 -22.18
N ALA A 94 3.44 -0.52 -21.54
CA ALA A 94 2.07 -0.19 -21.19
C ALA A 94 1.71 -0.84 -19.85
N VAL A 95 0.62 -0.38 -19.23
CA VAL A 95 0.03 -1.04 -18.07
C VAL A 95 -0.41 -2.45 -18.49
N ASP A 96 -0.08 -3.45 -17.68
CA ASP A 96 -0.43 -4.84 -17.99
C ASP A 96 -1.97 -4.99 -18.05
N PRO A 97 -2.52 -5.60 -19.12
CA PRO A 97 -3.95 -5.84 -19.24
C PRO A 97 -4.57 -6.58 -18.05
N LYS A 98 -3.79 -7.39 -17.31
CA LYS A 98 -4.26 -8.06 -16.10
C LYS A 98 -4.71 -7.10 -15.00
N TYR A 99 -4.21 -5.86 -15.02
CA TYR A 99 -4.56 -4.79 -14.09
C TYR A 99 -5.50 -3.74 -14.70
N ALA A 100 -6.02 -3.95 -15.91
CA ALA A 100 -6.87 -2.97 -16.60
C ALA A 100 -8.16 -2.61 -15.84
N LYS A 101 -8.60 -3.46 -14.91
CA LYS A 101 -9.80 -3.24 -14.07
C LYS A 101 -9.50 -2.47 -12.78
N GLU A 102 -8.23 -2.23 -12.46
CA GLU A 102 -7.82 -1.48 -11.27
C GLU A 102 -7.79 0.02 -11.54
N LYS A 103 -7.68 0.82 -10.47
CA LYS A 103 -7.49 2.27 -10.64
C LYS A 103 -6.17 2.53 -11.38
N PRO A 104 -6.08 3.57 -12.24
CA PRO A 104 -4.90 3.80 -13.07
C PRO A 104 -3.57 3.87 -12.33
N GLY A 105 -3.57 4.40 -11.10
CA GLY A 105 -2.35 4.47 -10.26
C GLY A 105 -1.92 3.11 -9.72
N GLU A 106 -2.88 2.25 -9.38
CA GLU A 106 -2.62 0.91 -8.85
C GLU A 106 -2.16 -0.04 -9.96
N ALA A 107 -2.81 0.02 -11.12
CA ALA A 107 -2.44 -0.76 -12.29
C ALA A 107 -1.00 -0.47 -12.74
N ARG A 108 -0.59 0.80 -12.73
CA ARG A 108 0.81 1.22 -12.96
C ARG A 108 1.77 0.65 -11.91
N MET A 109 1.38 0.68 -10.63
CA MET A 109 2.21 0.15 -9.55
C MET A 109 2.45 -1.33 -9.70
N HIS A 110 1.40 -2.13 -9.88
CA HIS A 110 1.54 -3.56 -10.03
C HIS A 110 2.34 -3.94 -11.29
N THR A 111 2.06 -3.28 -12.42
CA THR A 111 2.85 -3.47 -13.65
C THR A 111 4.34 -3.20 -13.41
N CYS A 112 4.68 -2.10 -12.72
CA CYS A 112 6.07 -1.77 -12.40
C CYS A 112 6.70 -2.76 -11.43
N VAL A 113 5.97 -3.25 -10.42
CA VAL A 113 6.46 -4.25 -9.46
C VAL A 113 6.82 -5.54 -10.19
N ASP A 114 5.94 -6.01 -11.08
CA ASP A 114 6.17 -7.24 -11.82
C ASP A 114 7.40 -7.14 -12.72
N GLN A 115 7.52 -6.04 -13.46
CA GLN A 115 8.68 -5.85 -14.32
C GLN A 115 9.97 -5.72 -13.50
N TYR A 116 9.93 -5.01 -12.36
CA TYR A 116 11.09 -4.90 -11.47
C TYR A 116 11.54 -6.27 -10.96
N ASN A 117 10.59 -7.14 -10.60
CA ASN A 117 10.87 -8.49 -10.14
C ASN A 117 11.37 -9.39 -11.27
N ALA A 118 10.78 -9.32 -12.47
CA ALA A 118 11.24 -10.04 -13.65
C ALA A 118 12.68 -9.65 -14.02
N ASN A 119 12.98 -8.36 -13.95
CA ASN A 119 14.32 -7.82 -14.19
C ASN A 119 15.36 -8.29 -13.18
N LYS A 120 14.99 -8.75 -11.98
CA LYS A 120 15.96 -9.27 -11.00
C LYS A 120 16.66 -10.53 -11.52
N ALA A 121 15.97 -11.35 -12.31
CA ALA A 121 16.54 -12.57 -12.87
C ALA A 121 17.69 -12.28 -13.86
N THR A 122 17.61 -11.14 -14.55
CA THR A 122 18.54 -10.74 -15.60
C THR A 122 19.37 -9.52 -15.23
N ASN A 123 19.27 -9.04 -13.98
CA ASN A 123 19.84 -7.78 -13.51
C ASN A 123 19.48 -6.56 -14.39
N ALA A 124 18.31 -6.59 -15.03
CA ALA A 124 17.85 -5.57 -15.99
C ALA A 124 17.23 -4.32 -15.35
N ASN A 125 17.41 -4.12 -14.04
CA ASN A 125 16.93 -2.93 -13.33
C ASN A 125 17.85 -1.71 -13.54
N GLY A 126 18.93 -1.81 -14.32
CA GLY A 126 19.83 -0.69 -14.61
C GLY A 126 20.56 -0.16 -13.38
N GLY A 127 20.76 -1.02 -12.36
CA GLY A 127 21.30 -0.61 -11.05
C GLY A 127 20.31 0.17 -10.16
N LEU A 128 19.07 0.38 -10.60
CA LEU A 128 18.06 1.10 -9.82
C LEU A 128 17.45 0.18 -8.75
N LYS A 129 17.39 0.70 -7.51
CA LYS A 129 16.52 0.11 -6.48
C LYS A 129 15.06 0.49 -6.74
N TRP A 130 14.13 -0.33 -6.23
CA TRP A 130 12.69 -0.08 -6.32
C TRP A 130 12.32 1.38 -5.97
N ILE A 131 12.76 1.85 -4.80
CA ILE A 131 12.67 3.23 -4.33
C ILE A 131 14.04 3.64 -3.79
N GLN A 132 14.54 4.79 -4.22
CA GLN A 132 15.79 5.38 -3.70
C GLN A 132 15.77 6.91 -3.81
N LYS A 133 16.59 7.57 -2.99
CA LYS A 133 16.78 9.03 -3.03
C LYS A 133 17.29 9.43 -4.42
N GLY A 134 16.59 10.35 -5.08
CA GLY A 134 16.95 10.83 -6.43
C GLY A 134 16.26 10.11 -7.59
N GLY A 135 15.41 9.11 -7.33
CA GLY A 135 14.67 8.39 -8.37
C GLY A 135 15.05 6.92 -8.41
N GLY A 136 14.08 6.06 -8.09
CA GLY A 136 14.20 4.61 -8.21
C GLY A 136 13.46 4.07 -9.41
N TYR A 137 13.54 2.76 -9.59
CA TYR A 137 12.90 2.06 -10.69
C TYR A 137 11.40 2.37 -10.79
N TYR A 138 10.68 2.40 -9.67
CA TYR A 138 9.24 2.70 -9.67
C TYR A 138 8.92 4.10 -10.21
N SER A 139 9.71 5.10 -9.84
CA SER A 139 9.53 6.48 -10.29
C SER A 139 9.73 6.60 -11.81
N GLU A 140 10.76 5.96 -12.35
CA GLU A 140 11.05 5.98 -13.78
C GLU A 140 10.05 5.13 -14.59
N CYS A 141 9.70 3.95 -14.08
CA CYS A 141 8.66 3.10 -14.67
C CYS A 141 7.32 3.83 -14.76
N THR A 142 6.90 4.50 -13.67
CA THR A 142 5.65 5.26 -13.65
C THR A 142 5.69 6.45 -14.60
N LYS A 143 6.83 7.14 -14.74
CA LYS A 143 7.00 8.21 -15.74
C LYS A 143 6.85 7.65 -17.15
N LYS A 144 7.48 6.50 -17.44
CA LYS A 144 7.40 5.84 -18.75
C LYS A 144 5.97 5.45 -19.10
N LEU A 145 5.26 4.81 -18.16
CA LEU A 145 3.86 4.41 -18.35
C LEU A 145 2.89 5.58 -18.44
N LYS A 146 3.19 6.73 -17.83
CA LYS A 146 2.38 7.95 -17.97
C LYS A 146 2.63 8.69 -19.29
N GLY A 147 3.85 8.64 -19.82
CA GLY A 147 4.21 9.26 -21.10
C GLY A 147 3.93 8.39 -22.32
N ALA A 148 3.57 7.12 -22.12
CA ALA A 148 3.11 6.19 -23.15
C ALA A 148 1.59 6.07 -23.22
N ALA A 149 0.86 6.82 -22.38
CA ALA A 149 -0.60 6.87 -22.31
C ALA A 149 -1.17 8.08 -23.07
#